data_AF-A0A1J5P5A6-F1
#
_entry.id   AF-A0A1J5P5A6-F1
#
_cell.length_a   1.000
_cell.length_b   1.000
_cell.length_c   1.000
_cell.angle_alpha   90.00
_cell.angle_beta   90.00
_cell.angle_gamma   90.00
#
_symmetry.space_group_name_H-M   'P 1'
#
loop_
_entity.id
_entity.type
_entity.pdbx_description
1 polymer ?
#
loop_
_entity_poly.entity_id
_entity_poly.type
_entity_poly.pdbx_seq_one_letter_code
_entity_poly.pdbx_strand_id
1 'polypeptide(L)'
;MRSAVLECPPNACSVGDIDADQLLDKAHAAGAARLLIGSVHKMSTLVQWAKFDIVDVKTRNVVFNRLVTFRGDNDEAWRRAESFIAREILDHEER
;
A
#
# COMPACT_ATOMS: atom_id res chain seq x y z
N MET A 1 16.70 0.04 -2.24
CA MET A 1 15.32 -0.25 -2.69
C MET A 1 15.27 -0.06 -4.19
N ARG A 2 14.83 -1.05 -4.97
CA ARG A 2 14.72 -0.95 -6.44
C ARG A 2 13.25 -0.67 -6.76
N SER A 3 12.94 0.49 -7.33
CA SER A 3 11.58 0.84 -7.73
C SER A 3 11.25 0.17 -9.06
N ALA A 4 10.04 -0.36 -9.20
CA ALA A 4 9.47 -0.75 -10.48
C ALA A 4 8.66 0.42 -11.03
N VAL A 5 8.88 0.78 -12.30
CA VAL A 5 8.10 1.83 -12.95
C VAL A 5 6.74 1.26 -13.34
N LEU A 6 5.67 1.86 -12.84
CA LEU A 6 4.32 1.63 -13.34
C LEU A 6 4.08 2.60 -14.50
N GLU A 7 3.86 2.04 -15.70
CA GLU A 7 3.44 2.81 -16.86
C GLU A 7 1.94 3.10 -16.73
N CYS A 8 1.61 4.15 -15.98
CA CYS A 8 0.23 4.62 -15.89
C CYS A 8 -0.08 5.59 -17.03
N PRO A 9 -1.22 5.43 -17.72
CA PRO A 9 -1.78 6.49 -18.55
C PRO A 9 -2.06 7.76 -17.72
N PRO A 10 -2.20 8.95 -18.35
CA PRO A 10 -2.64 10.15 -17.67
C PRO A 10 -3.95 9.90 -16.91
N ASN A 11 -3.95 10.17 -15.60
CA ASN A 11 -5.07 9.93 -14.67
C ASN A 11 -5.43 8.46 -14.39
N ALA A 12 -4.53 7.49 -14.63
CA ALA A 12 -4.86 6.07 -14.55
C ALA A 12 -3.95 5.25 -13.60
N CYS A 13 -3.48 5.84 -12.49
CA CYS A 13 -2.99 5.04 -11.34
C CYS A 13 -4.00 5.05 -10.17
N SER A 14 -5.24 5.49 -10.40
CA SER A 14 -6.28 5.53 -9.38
C SER A 14 -6.78 4.14 -9.05
N VAL A 15 -7.32 3.98 -7.84
CA VAL A 15 -8.11 2.79 -7.49
C VAL A 15 -9.23 2.62 -8.52
N GLY A 16 -9.19 1.52 -9.27
CA GLY A 16 -10.13 1.21 -10.36
C GLY A 16 -9.49 1.13 -11.76
N ASP A 17 -8.37 1.82 -11.98
CA ASP A 17 -7.68 1.84 -13.30
C ASP A 17 -6.55 0.81 -13.39
N ILE A 18 -5.96 0.43 -12.25
CA ILE A 18 -4.96 -0.62 -12.15
C ILE A 18 -5.49 -1.72 -11.24
N ASP A 19 -5.54 -2.93 -11.77
CA ASP A 19 -5.93 -4.12 -11.02
C ASP A 19 -4.72 -4.74 -10.29
N ALA A 20 -4.99 -5.43 -9.18
CA ALA A 20 -4.00 -6.09 -8.36
C ALA A 20 -3.17 -7.12 -9.15
N ASP A 21 -3.78 -7.81 -10.11
CA ASP A 21 -3.07 -8.78 -10.97
C ASP A 21 -2.01 -8.10 -11.84
N GLN A 22 -2.27 -6.90 -12.38
CA GLN A 22 -1.30 -6.15 -13.16
C GLN A 22 -0.10 -5.71 -12.31
N LEU A 23 -0.36 -5.29 -11.07
CA LEU A 23 0.69 -4.96 -10.10
C LEU A 23 1.52 -6.19 -9.73
N LEU A 24 0.88 -7.35 -9.57
CA LEU A 24 1.55 -8.61 -9.28
C LEU A 24 2.44 -9.07 -10.44
N ASP A 25 1.97 -8.97 -11.67
CA ASP A 25 2.77 -9.32 -12.85
C ASP A 25 4.02 -8.42 -12.97
N LYS A 26 3.87 -7.12 -12.70
CA LYS A 26 5.02 -6.18 -12.64
C LYS A 26 5.97 -6.52 -11.50
N ALA A 27 5.45 -6.85 -10.31
CA ALA A 27 6.26 -7.28 -9.17
C ALA A 27 7.03 -8.57 -9.48
N HIS A 28 6.38 -9.54 -10.11
CA HIS A 28 6.99 -10.79 -10.54
C HIS A 28 8.09 -10.54 -11.59
N ALA A 29 7.82 -9.72 -12.61
CA ALA A 29 8.81 -9.36 -13.62
C ALA A 29 10.01 -8.59 -13.05
N ALA A 30 9.81 -7.83 -11.97
CA ALA A 30 10.86 -7.15 -11.23
C ALA A 30 11.67 -8.08 -10.28
N GLY A 31 11.26 -9.35 -10.14
CA GLY A 31 11.88 -10.31 -9.23
C GLY A 31 11.57 -10.04 -7.75
N ALA A 32 10.46 -9.34 -7.46
CA ALA A 32 10.05 -9.07 -6.09
C ALA A 32 9.44 -10.33 -5.43
N ALA A 33 9.76 -10.55 -4.15
CA ALA A 33 9.15 -11.63 -3.36
C ALA A 33 7.81 -11.21 -2.73
N ARG A 34 7.63 -9.91 -2.50
CA ARG A 34 6.47 -9.30 -1.86
C ARG A 34 6.02 -8.09 -2.65
N LEU A 35 4.71 -7.87 -2.70
CA LEU A 35 4.09 -6.65 -3.21
C LEU A 35 3.30 -6.01 -2.07
N LEU A 36 3.61 -4.75 -1.76
CA LEU A 36 2.82 -3.91 -0.85
C LEU A 36 1.88 -3.03 -1.68
N ILE A 37 0.58 -3.15 -1.45
CA ILE A 37 -0.45 -2.32 -2.06
C ILE A 37 -1.09 -1.49 -0.95
N GLY A 38 -1.08 -0.16 -1.09
CA GLY A 38 -1.66 0.77 -0.14
C GLY A 38 -2.75 1.61 -0.76
N SER A 39 -3.74 1.99 0.04
CA SER A 39 -4.79 2.93 -0.32
C SER A 39 -5.07 3.84 0.86
N VAL A 40 -5.30 5.13 0.58
CA VAL A 40 -5.65 6.10 1.61
C VAL A 40 -6.89 6.85 1.14
N HIS A 41 -7.86 6.99 2.04
CA HIS A 41 -9.11 7.67 1.75
C HIS A 41 -9.34 8.77 2.79
N LYS A 42 -9.39 9.99 2.29
CA LYS A 42 -9.82 11.18 3.04
C LYS A 42 -11.34 11.24 3.11
N MET A 43 -11.90 10.77 4.23
CA MET A 43 -13.35 10.83 4.44
C MET A 43 -13.80 12.26 4.79
N SER A 44 -12.98 12.97 5.58
CA SER A 44 -13.21 14.37 5.96
C SER A 44 -11.89 15.03 6.40
N THR A 45 -11.95 16.27 6.86
CA THR A 45 -10.81 16.93 7.54
C THR A 45 -10.48 16.29 8.89
N LEU A 46 -11.40 15.55 9.51
CA LEU A 46 -11.21 14.95 10.82
C LEU A 46 -10.82 13.47 10.76
N VAL A 47 -11.32 12.71 9.80
CA VAL A 47 -11.18 11.24 9.76
C VAL A 47 -10.68 10.78 8.40
N GLN A 48 -9.69 9.91 8.44
CA GLN A 48 -9.03 9.29 7.29
C GLN A 48 -8.88 7.79 7.58
N TRP A 49 -8.82 6.98 6.54
CA TRP A 49 -8.37 5.59 6.69
C TRP A 49 -7.28 5.27 5.67
N ALA A 50 -6.36 4.40 6.08
CA ALA A 50 -5.36 3.79 5.23
C ALA A 50 -5.52 2.27 5.29
N LYS A 51 -5.68 1.62 4.14
CA LYS A 51 -5.67 0.16 4.02
C LYS A 51 -4.44 -0.25 3.26
N PHE A 52 -3.77 -1.31 3.72
CA PHE A 52 -2.66 -1.89 2.98
C PHE A 52 -2.66 -3.42 3.07
N ASP A 53 -2.25 -4.04 1.97
CA ASP A 53 -2.16 -5.48 1.77
C ASP A 53 -0.73 -5.83 1.34
N ILE A 54 -0.13 -6.85 1.95
CA ILE A 54 1.12 -7.47 1.48
C ILE A 54 0.76 -8.79 0.82
N VAL A 55 1.20 -8.95 -0.42
CA VAL A 55 0.93 -10.12 -1.25
C VAL A 55 2.23 -10.87 -1.50
N ASP A 56 2.22 -12.19 -1.27
CA ASP A 56 3.30 -13.07 -1.70
C ASP A 56 3.20 -13.24 -3.22
N VAL A 57 4.23 -12.80 -3.95
CA VAL A 57 4.21 -12.73 -5.41
C VAL A 57 4.17 -14.11 -6.06
N LYS A 58 4.75 -15.13 -5.41
CA LYS A 58 4.81 -16.50 -5.95
C LYS A 58 3.46 -17.21 -5.86
N THR A 59 2.80 -17.08 -4.73
CA THR A 59 1.52 -17.76 -4.44
C THR A 59 0.31 -16.89 -4.79
N ARG A 60 0.52 -15.59 -5.04
CA ARG A 60 -0.52 -14.57 -5.26
C ARG A 60 -1.51 -14.45 -4.09
N ASN A 61 -1.09 -14.83 -2.89
CA ASN A 61 -1.93 -14.76 -1.69
C ASN A 61 -1.61 -13.51 -0.88
N VAL A 62 -2.66 -12.87 -0.36
CA VAL A 62 -2.51 -11.85 0.68
C VAL A 62 -2.01 -12.52 1.95
N VAL A 63 -0.78 -12.18 2.36
CA VAL A 63 -0.13 -12.72 3.57
C VAL A 63 -0.31 -11.80 4.77
N PHE A 64 -0.63 -10.54 4.52
CA PHE A 64 -0.92 -9.55 5.55
C PHE A 64 -1.89 -8.50 5.03
N ASN A 65 -2.84 -8.11 5.86
CA ASN A 65 -3.73 -6.98 5.58
C ASN A 65 -3.96 -6.17 6.84
N ARG A 66 -4.09 -4.85 6.68
CA ARG A 66 -4.43 -3.95 7.77
C ARG A 66 -5.27 -2.79 7.27
N LEU A 67 -6.20 -2.37 8.12
CA LEU A 67 -6.96 -1.14 7.98
C LEU A 67 -6.69 -0.29 9.21
N VAL A 68 -6.15 0.89 9.00
CA VAL A 68 -5.83 1.87 10.04
C VAL A 68 -6.73 3.09 9.84
N THR A 69 -7.41 3.51 10.90
CA THR A 69 -8.13 4.78 10.91
C THR A 69 -7.36 5.77 11.76
N PHE A 70 -7.17 6.98 11.26
CA PHE A 70 -6.49 8.04 12.00
C PHE A 70 -7.25 9.37 11.85
N ARG A 71 -6.93 10.29 12.76
CA ARG A 71 -7.62 11.58 12.87
C ARG A 71 -6.70 12.75 12.59
N GLY A 72 -7.26 13.76 11.94
CA GLY A 72 -6.58 15.00 11.57
C GLY A 72 -6.07 14.97 10.13
N ASP A 73 -6.16 16.13 9.48
CA ASP A 73 -5.66 16.38 8.13
C ASP A 73 -4.62 17.51 8.19
N ASN A 74 -3.54 17.23 8.92
CA ASN A 74 -2.38 18.10 9.05
C ASN A 74 -1.10 17.26 9.07
N ASP A 75 0.05 17.90 8.86
CA ASP A 75 1.33 17.22 8.74
C ASP A 75 1.69 16.34 9.95
N GLU A 76 1.29 16.74 11.16
CA GLU A 76 1.57 15.96 12.37
C GLU A 76 0.77 14.66 12.42
N ALA A 77 -0.52 14.71 12.09
CA ALA A 77 -1.37 13.54 12.00
C ALA A 77 -0.86 12.57 10.92
N TRP A 78 -0.47 13.10 9.77
CA TRP A 78 0.10 12.30 8.67
C TRP A 78 1.43 11.65 9.05
N ARG A 79 2.37 12.36 9.69
CA ARG A 79 3.64 11.77 10.18
C ARG A 79 3.43 10.66 11.20
N ARG A 80 2.44 10.80 12.09
CA ARG A 80 2.08 9.75 13.06
C ARG A 80 1.49 8.53 12.35
N ALA A 81 0.59 8.74 11.40
CA ALA A 81 0.01 7.65 10.61
C ALA A 81 1.09 6.90 9.81
N GLU A 82 1.99 7.62 9.14
CA GLU A 82 3.15 7.06 8.44
C GLU A 82 3.99 6.18 9.37
N SER A 83 4.43 6.73 10.51
CA SER A 83 5.28 6.02 11.47
C SER A 83 4.61 4.75 12.02
N PHE A 84 3.29 4.83 12.27
CA PHE A 84 2.50 3.70 12.75
C PHE A 84 2.37 2.61 11.69
N ILE A 85 2.01 2.96 10.46
CA ILE A 85 1.86 2.02 9.34
C ILE A 85 3.19 1.36 9.00
N ALA A 86 4.29 2.13 8.94
CA ALA A 86 5.61 1.60 8.67
C ALA A 86 6.02 0.56 9.73
N ARG A 87 5.72 0.82 11.01
CA ARG A 87 5.99 -0.13 12.10
C ARG A 87 5.18 -1.42 11.94
N GLU A 88 3.88 -1.32 11.67
CA GLU A 88 3.03 -2.51 11.44
C GLU A 88 3.55 -3.40 10.30
N ILE A 89 4.12 -2.78 9.24
CA ILE A 89 4.71 -3.51 8.11
C ILE A 89 6.04 -4.18 8.51
N LEU A 90 6.93 -3.44 9.17
CA LEU A 90 8.24 -3.97 9.57
C LEU A 90 8.11 -5.08 10.62
N ASP A 91 7.24 -4.91 11.62
CA ASP A 91 6.97 -5.91 12.66
C ASP A 91 6.36 -7.20 12.07
N HIS A 92 5.71 -7.13 10.89
CA HIS A 92 5.24 -8.30 10.18
C HIS A 92 6.35 -9.04 9.42
N GLU A 93 7.27 -8.31 8.76
CA GLU A 93 8.38 -8.91 8.01
C GLU A 93 9.40 -9.62 8.91
N GLU A 94 9.51 -9.23 10.19
CA GLU A 94 10.39 -9.86 11.18
C GLU A 94 9.83 -11.17 11.79
N ARG A 95 8.60 -11.57 11.45
CA ARG A 95 7.92 -12.77 11.97
C ARG A 95 7.94 -13.95 11.01
#